data_AF-A0A1J4Z606-F1
#
_entry.id   AF-A0A1J4Z606-F1
#
_cell.length_a   1.000
_cell.length_b   1.000
_cell.length_c   1.000
_cell.angle_alpha   90.00
_cell.angle_beta   90.00
_cell.angle_gamma   90.00
#
_symmetry.space_group_name_H-M   'P 1'
#
loop_
_entity.id
_entity.type
_entity.pdbx_description
1 polymer ?
#
loop_
_entity_poly.entity_id
_entity_poly.type
_entity_poly.pdbx_seq_one_letter_code
_entity_poly.pdbx_strand_id
1 'polypeptide(L)'
;MRQDIYGGLKNAVEKGDDLESAVRSFINAGYPEAEVRDAAQALSGSTAGHSIVSQTTVSSTVPQTISHSTGTKSPENRQQVQSNLVRSIETDRRKGTDWGLIVLGSVLFILIIVLITSIFFKTQIIDFFSSLI
;
A
#
# COMPACT_ATOMS: atom_id res chain seq x y z
N MET A 1 -10.08 -9.22 -2.79
CA MET A 1 -8.66 -9.30 -3.21
C MET A 1 -7.85 -8.28 -2.41
N ARG A 2 -6.69 -8.68 -1.90
CA ARG A 2 -5.79 -7.79 -1.15
C ARG A 2 -4.98 -6.93 -2.12
N GLN A 3 -5.22 -5.61 -2.09
CA GLN A 3 -4.60 -4.66 -3.02
C GLN A 3 -3.08 -4.52 -2.80
N ASP A 4 -2.61 -4.78 -1.58
CA ASP A 4 -1.20 -4.77 -1.20
C ASP A 4 -0.41 -5.92 -1.86
N ILE A 5 -0.98 -7.12 -1.94
CA ILE A 5 -0.36 -8.27 -2.60
C ILE A 5 -0.24 -8.01 -4.10
N TYR A 6 -1.34 -7.56 -4.73
CA TYR A 6 -1.36 -7.25 -6.16
C TYR A 6 -0.37 -6.15 -6.53
N GLY A 7 -0.35 -5.04 -5.78
CA GLY A 7 0.60 -3.94 -6.00
C GLY A 7 2.06 -4.38 -5.81
N GLY A 8 2.32 -5.24 -4.82
CA GLY A 8 3.63 -5.81 -4.57
C GLY A 8 4.12 -6.74 -5.70
N LEU A 9 3.27 -7.68 -6.14
CA LEU A 9 3.56 -8.56 -7.28
C LEU A 9 3.81 -7.76 -8.56
N LYS A 10 2.98 -6.76 -8.85
CA LYS A 10 3.14 -5.88 -10.01
C LYS A 10 4.48 -5.15 -10.00
N ASN A 11 4.87 -4.58 -8.86
CA ASN A 11 6.15 -3.90 -8.70
C ASN A 11 7.35 -4.86 -8.89
N ALA A 12 7.26 -6.09 -8.38
CA ALA A 12 8.31 -7.11 -8.59
C ALA A 12 8.47 -7.44 -10.08
N VAL A 13 7.36 -7.68 -10.78
CA VAL A 13 7.37 -7.96 -12.22
C VAL A 13 7.87 -6.77 -13.04
N GLU A 14 7.49 -5.54 -12.69
CA GLU A 14 7.98 -4.31 -13.34
C GLU A 14 9.50 -4.12 -13.14
N LYS A 15 10.07 -4.61 -12.04
CA LYS A 15 11.52 -4.64 -11.80
C LYS A 15 12.24 -5.76 -12.57
N GLY A 16 11.51 -6.63 -13.25
CA GLY A 16 12.04 -7.76 -14.01
C GLY A 16 12.14 -9.07 -13.23
N ASP A 17 11.57 -9.14 -12.02
CA ASP A 17 11.45 -10.42 -11.32
C ASP A 17 10.43 -11.32 -12.03
N ASP A 18 10.73 -12.60 -12.10
CA ASP A 18 9.79 -13.60 -12.61
C ASP A 18 8.56 -13.69 -11.68
N LEU A 19 7.36 -13.77 -12.26
CA LEU A 19 6.10 -13.78 -11.50
C LEU A 19 6.06 -14.94 -10.50
N GLU A 20 6.52 -16.13 -10.88
CA GLU A 20 6.54 -17.30 -9.99
C GLU A 20 7.54 -17.10 -8.83
N SER A 21 8.68 -16.46 -9.10
CA SER A 21 9.66 -16.09 -8.07
C SER A 21 9.07 -15.09 -7.06
N ALA A 22 8.35 -14.09 -7.54
CA ALA A 22 7.66 -13.12 -6.71
C ALA A 22 6.58 -13.81 -5.85
N VAL A 23 5.75 -14.67 -6.45
CA VAL A 23 4.72 -15.46 -5.73
C VAL A 23 5.34 -16.24 -4.57
N ARG A 24 6.43 -16.97 -4.80
CA ARG A 24 7.13 -17.71 -3.74
C ARG A 24 7.65 -16.80 -2.63
N SER A 25 8.18 -15.62 -2.99
CA SER A 25 8.65 -14.64 -2.00
C SER A 25 7.51 -14.15 -1.10
N PHE A 26 6.32 -13.90 -1.65
CA PHE A 26 5.15 -13.51 -0.88
C PHE A 26 4.66 -14.66 0.03
N ILE A 27 4.64 -15.90 -0.45
CA ILE A 27 4.29 -17.08 0.38
C ILE A 27 5.28 -17.21 1.56
N ASN A 28 6.58 -17.08 1.30
CA ASN A 28 7.61 -17.12 2.33
C ASN A 28 7.54 -15.95 3.32
N ALA A 29 6.99 -14.81 2.91
CA ALA A 29 6.75 -13.65 3.76
C ALA A 29 5.49 -13.82 4.65
N GLY A 30 4.78 -14.95 4.55
CA GLY A 30 3.62 -15.27 5.37
C GLY A 30 2.28 -14.83 4.78
N TYR A 31 2.24 -14.45 3.49
CA TYR A 31 0.98 -14.19 2.81
C TYR A 31 0.26 -15.52 2.47
N PRO A 32 -1.08 -15.57 2.52
CA PRO A 32 -1.83 -16.78 2.20
C PRO A 32 -1.65 -17.17 0.72
N GLU A 33 -1.25 -18.42 0.46
CA GLU A 33 -0.95 -18.90 -0.90
C GLU A 33 -2.11 -18.69 -1.88
N ALA A 34 -3.34 -18.97 -1.45
CA ALA A 34 -4.53 -18.79 -2.28
C ALA A 34 -4.72 -17.33 -2.72
N GLU A 35 -4.48 -16.36 -1.83
CA GLU A 35 -4.60 -14.94 -2.14
C GLU A 35 -3.47 -14.44 -3.06
N VAL A 36 -2.25 -14.95 -2.86
CA VAL A 36 -1.10 -14.62 -3.71
C VAL A 36 -1.28 -15.16 -5.13
N ARG A 37 -1.78 -16.40 -5.28
CA ARG A 37 -2.04 -16.99 -6.60
C ARG A 37 -3.19 -16.31 -7.33
N ASP A 38 -4.27 -15.95 -6.63
CA ASP A 38 -5.39 -15.18 -7.21
C ASP A 38 -4.91 -13.83 -7.74
N ALA A 39 -4.07 -13.12 -6.97
CA ALA A 39 -3.47 -11.85 -7.38
C ALA A 39 -2.52 -12.01 -8.59
N ALA A 40 -1.71 -13.07 -8.61
CA ALA A 40 -0.84 -13.38 -9.74
C ALA A 40 -1.63 -13.69 -11.02
N GLN A 41 -2.73 -14.43 -10.92
CA GLN A 41 -3.59 -14.75 -12.05
C GLN A 41 -4.25 -13.50 -12.64
N ALA A 42 -4.72 -12.58 -11.80
CA ALA A 42 -5.24 -11.29 -12.26
C ALA A 42 -4.17 -10.45 -12.98
N LEU A 43 -2.92 -10.52 -12.52
CA LEU A 43 -1.79 -9.81 -13.14
C LEU A 43 -1.42 -10.41 -14.51
N SER A 44 -1.34 -11.75 -14.62
CA SER A 44 -1.07 -12.45 -15.89
C SER A 44 -2.13 -12.18 -16.96
N GLY A 45 -3.39 -12.02 -16.56
CA GLY A 45 -4.47 -11.65 -17.48
C GLY A 45 -4.36 -10.21 -18.00
N SER A 46 -3.73 -9.32 -17.23
CA SER A 46 -3.61 -7.90 -17.57
C SER A 46 -2.36 -7.56 -18.39
N THR A 47 -1.33 -8.41 -18.39
CA THR A 47 -0.05 -8.17 -19.09
C THR A 47 -0.03 -8.68 -20.54
N ALA A 48 -1.10 -9.33 -21.02
CA ALA A 48 -1.20 -9.88 -22.38
C ALA A 48 -1.16 -8.82 -23.52
N GLY A 49 -1.05 -7.53 -23.21
CA GLY A 49 -1.00 -6.43 -24.19
C GLY A 49 0.31 -5.63 -24.24
N HIS A 50 1.34 -5.98 -23.46
CA HIS A 50 2.58 -5.20 -23.41
C HIS A 50 3.82 -6.08 -23.56
N SER A 51 4.05 -6.54 -24.79
CA SER A 51 5.36 -7.07 -25.19
C SER A 51 6.41 -5.99 -25.04
N ILE A 52 7.35 -6.27 -24.13
CA ILE A 52 8.40 -5.41 -23.61
C ILE A 52 9.38 -5.04 -24.74
N VAL A 53 9.63 -3.74 -24.92
CA VAL A 53 10.91 -3.25 -25.44
C VAL A 53 11.92 -3.43 -24.30
N SER A 54 12.81 -4.40 -24.46
CA SER A 54 13.93 -4.64 -23.55
C SER A 54 14.81 -3.40 -23.51
N GLN A 55 14.79 -2.65 -22.40
CA GLN A 55 15.81 -1.65 -22.13
C GLN A 55 16.92 -2.29 -21.29
N THR A 56 17.92 -2.75 -22.01
CA THR A 56 19.22 -3.20 -21.54
C THR A 56 19.94 -2.07 -20.78
N THR A 57 20.20 -2.32 -19.50
CA THR A 57 21.33 -1.90 -18.63
C THR A 57 21.93 -0.49 -18.79
N VAL A 58 22.04 0.24 -17.67
CA VAL A 58 23.35 0.73 -17.14
C VAL A 58 23.29 1.04 -15.62
N SER A 59 24.32 0.54 -14.92
CA SER A 59 24.96 1.02 -13.68
C SER A 59 24.18 1.01 -12.35
N SER A 60 24.52 0.09 -11.43
CA SER A 60 25.61 0.19 -10.43
C SER A 60 25.45 1.32 -9.40
N THR A 61 25.07 0.97 -8.17
CA THR A 61 25.90 1.20 -6.97
C THR A 61 25.44 0.25 -5.86
N VAL A 62 26.25 -0.79 -5.67
CA VAL A 62 26.24 -1.72 -4.55
C VAL A 62 27.05 -1.08 -3.40
N PRO A 63 26.59 -1.08 -2.14
CA PRO A 63 27.49 -1.10 -1.01
C PRO A 63 27.98 -2.54 -0.84
N GLN A 64 29.27 -2.74 -1.12
CA GLN A 64 29.98 -3.99 -0.85
C GLN A 64 29.91 -4.33 0.65
N THR A 65 29.59 -5.57 0.98
CA THR A 65 30.14 -6.22 2.19
C THR A 65 30.58 -7.63 1.81
N ILE A 66 31.76 -7.66 1.20
CA ILE A 66 32.85 -8.62 1.35
C ILE A 66 32.43 -10.05 1.79
N SER A 67 32.38 -10.97 0.82
CA SER A 67 32.71 -12.38 1.04
C SER A 67 34.23 -12.54 1.03
N HIS A 68 34.81 -13.03 2.14
CA HIS A 68 36.11 -13.70 2.13
C HIS A 68 35.86 -15.20 2.11
N SER A 69 36.36 -15.89 1.07
CA SER A 69 36.58 -17.33 1.09
C SER A 69 38.07 -17.60 1.29
N THR A 70 38.41 -18.45 2.24
CA THR A 70 39.60 -19.31 2.15
C THR A 70 39.28 -20.62 2.86
N GLY A 71 39.50 -21.73 2.17
CA GLY A 71 38.99 -23.04 2.55
C GLY A 71 39.73 -23.75 3.69
N THR A 72 38.99 -24.72 4.24
CA THR A 72 39.45 -26.02 4.76
C THR A 72 40.13 -26.04 6.14
N LYS A 73 39.35 -26.37 7.20
CA LYS A 73 39.44 -27.65 7.95
C LYS A 73 38.50 -27.68 9.18
N SER A 74 37.77 -28.80 9.29
CA SER A 74 37.28 -29.49 10.50
C SER A 74 36.04 -28.96 11.26
N PRO A 75 35.16 -29.85 11.77
CA PRO A 75 33.88 -29.50 12.37
C PRO A 75 33.98 -29.47 13.91
N GLU A 76 33.62 -28.37 14.55
CA GLU A 76 33.47 -28.38 16.01
C GLU A 76 32.45 -27.35 16.52
N ASN A 77 31.29 -27.91 16.87
CA ASN A 77 30.63 -27.71 18.16
C ASN A 77 30.15 -26.28 18.53
N ARG A 78 28.84 -26.12 18.29
CA ARG A 78 27.81 -25.57 19.20
C ARG A 78 27.92 -24.12 19.72
N GLN A 79 26.75 -23.49 19.56
CA GLN A 79 26.13 -22.50 20.44
C GLN A 79 26.76 -21.11 20.48
N GLN A 80 26.28 -20.27 19.56
CA GLN A 80 25.98 -18.87 19.87
C GLN A 80 24.57 -18.56 19.34
N VAL A 81 23.57 -18.80 20.19
CA VAL A 81 22.80 -17.74 20.87
C VAL A 81 22.11 -16.83 19.86
N GLN A 82 21.01 -17.37 19.36
CA GLN A 82 19.94 -16.68 18.65
C GLN A 82 19.14 -15.88 19.69
N SER A 83 19.61 -14.67 20.02
CA SER A 83 18.88 -13.75 20.89
C SER A 83 19.26 -12.29 20.58
N ASN A 84 18.68 -11.76 19.51
CA ASN A 84 18.31 -10.35 19.41
C ASN A 84 16.90 -10.35 18.83
N LEU A 85 15.90 -10.71 19.65
CA LEU A 85 15.07 -9.71 20.33
C LEU A 85 14.60 -8.64 19.34
N VAL A 86 13.69 -9.06 18.45
CA VAL A 86 12.33 -8.51 18.37
C VAL A 86 12.21 -7.14 19.06
N ARG A 87 12.73 -6.09 18.42
CA ARG A 87 12.35 -4.72 18.74
C ARG A 87 11.11 -4.42 17.90
N SER A 88 9.97 -4.79 18.49
CA SER A 88 8.68 -4.19 18.21
C SER A 88 8.85 -2.67 18.16
N ILE A 89 8.68 -2.07 16.98
CA ILE A 89 8.00 -0.79 16.75
C ILE A 89 7.37 -0.97 15.37
N GLU A 90 6.26 -1.70 15.27
CA GLU A 90 4.95 -1.04 15.24
C GLU A 90 5.05 0.29 14.50
N THR A 91 5.21 0.19 13.17
CA THR A 91 4.83 1.30 12.32
C THR A 91 3.32 1.41 12.46
N ASP A 92 2.94 2.24 13.44
CA ASP A 92 1.66 2.90 13.57
C ASP A 92 1.42 3.63 12.24
N ARG A 93 1.04 2.87 11.21
CA ARG A 93 0.49 3.38 9.96
C ARG A 93 -0.87 3.89 10.37
N ARG A 94 -0.87 5.08 10.97
CA ARG A 94 -2.03 5.93 11.12
C ARG A 94 -2.65 5.96 9.75
N LYS A 95 -3.74 5.21 9.65
CA LYS A 95 -4.68 5.22 8.55
C LYS A 95 -5.21 6.64 8.58
N GLY A 96 -4.48 7.54 7.91
CA GLY A 96 -4.82 8.93 7.82
C GLY A 96 -6.20 8.94 7.22
N THR A 97 -7.21 9.16 8.05
CA THR A 97 -8.54 9.43 7.54
C THR A 97 -8.33 10.66 6.69
N ASP A 98 -8.48 10.50 5.37
CA ASP A 98 -8.20 11.54 4.41
C ASP A 98 -8.91 12.79 4.88
N TRP A 99 -8.15 13.72 5.45
CA TRP A 99 -8.73 14.87 6.16
C TRP A 99 -9.58 15.70 5.20
N GLY A 100 -9.25 15.63 3.90
CA GLY A 100 -10.06 16.15 2.81
C GLY A 100 -11.48 15.57 2.76
N LEU A 101 -11.68 14.27 3.04
CA LEU A 101 -13.01 13.65 3.08
C LEU A 101 -13.85 14.20 4.24
N ILE A 102 -13.24 14.41 5.42
CA ILE A 102 -13.92 14.99 6.58
C ILE A 102 -14.31 16.45 6.30
N VAL A 103 -13.39 17.24 5.75
CA VAL A 103 -13.64 18.64 5.40
C VAL A 103 -14.74 18.73 4.33
N LEU A 104 -14.67 17.91 3.29
CA LEU A 104 -15.67 17.88 2.22
C LEU A 104 -17.05 17.47 2.74
N GLY A 105 -17.11 16.46 3.60
CA GLY A 105 -18.35 16.04 4.27
C GLY A 105 -18.94 17.14 5.15
N SER A 106 -18.10 17.86 5.89
CA SER A 106 -18.54 18.99 6.73
C SER A 106 -19.12 20.14 5.91
N VAL A 107 -18.48 20.51 4.80
CA VAL A 107 -18.99 21.58 3.91
C VAL A 107 -20.33 21.20 3.32
N LEU A 108 -20.48 19.95 2.86
CA LEU A 108 -21.74 19.44 2.33
C LEU A 108 -22.86 19.46 3.39
N PHE A 109 -22.55 19.04 4.63
CA PHE A 109 -23.51 19.02 5.72
C PHE A 109 -24.00 20.43 6.10
N ILE A 110 -23.10 21.42 6.15
CA ILE A 110 -23.46 22.82 6.41
C ILE A 110 -24.38 23.35 5.31
N LEU A 111 -24.10 23.05 4.04
CA LEU A 111 -24.96 23.44 2.91
C LEU A 111 -26.37 22.85 3.03
N ILE A 112 -26.50 21.59 3.44
CA ILE A 112 -27.81 20.96 3.64
C ILE A 112 -28.58 21.63 4.79
N ILE A 113 -27.91 21.92 5.92
CA ILE A 113 -28.55 22.61 7.05
C ILE A 113 -29.05 23.99 6.60
N VAL A 114 -28.20 24.78 5.95
CA VAL A 114 -28.55 26.12 5.47
C VAL A 114 -29.74 26.06 4.51
N LEU A 115 -29.78 25.06 3.63
CA LEU A 115 -30.89 24.86 2.70
C LEU A 115 -32.20 24.56 3.45
N ILE A 116 -32.17 23.65 4.41
CA ILE A 116 -33.36 23.29 5.21
C ILE A 116 -33.83 24.50 6.01
N THR A 117 -32.94 25.20 6.71
CA THR A 117 -33.31 26.39 7.46
C THR A 117 -33.82 27.48 6.53
N SER A 118 -33.26 27.65 5.34
CA SER A 118 -33.78 28.63 4.38
C SER A 118 -35.21 28.32 3.92
N ILE A 119 -35.60 27.05 3.86
CA ILE A 119 -36.97 26.65 3.50
C ILE A 119 -37.92 26.90 4.67
N PHE A 120 -37.53 26.52 5.89
CA PHE A 120 -38.38 26.68 7.09
C PHE A 120 -38.51 28.13 7.56
N PHE A 121 -37.43 28.90 7.50
CA PHE A 121 -37.40 30.30 7.90
C PHE A 121 -37.81 31.25 6.78
N LYS A 122 -38.11 30.75 5.57
CA LYS A 122 -38.53 31.59 4.45
C LYS A 122 -39.72 32.48 4.84
N THR A 123 -40.69 31.90 5.55
CA THR A 123 -41.88 32.61 6.04
C THR A 123 -41.52 33.68 7.07
N GLN A 124 -40.68 33.33 8.06
CA GLN A 124 -40.24 34.28 9.10
C GLN A 124 -39.38 35.42 8.54
N ILE A 125 -38.54 35.14 7.54
CA ILE A 125 -37.71 36.15 6.88
C ILE A 125 -38.60 37.14 6.12
N ILE A 126 -39.58 36.65 5.37
CA ILE A 126 -40.54 37.51 4.66
C ILE A 126 -41.30 38.38 5.66
N ASP A 127 -41.80 37.81 6.76
CA ASP A 127 -42.51 38.55 7.80
C ASP A 127 -41.61 39.59 8.49
N PHE A 128 -40.35 39.27 8.76
CA PHE A 128 -39.36 40.22 9.32
C PHE A 128 -39.11 41.40 8.38
N PHE A 129 -38.96 41.16 7.07
CA PHE A 129 -38.79 42.22 6.08
C PHE A 129 -40.05 43.06 5.90
N SER A 130 -41.23 42.44 5.96
CA SER A 130 -42.51 43.15 5.92
C SER A 130 -42.78 43.99 7.17
N SER A 131 -42.20 43.63 8.32
CA SER A 131 -42.29 44.43 9.56
C SER A 131 -41.28 45.58 9.61
N LEU A 132 -40.25 45.57 8.77
CA LEU A 132 -39.17 46.58 8.77
C LEU A 132 -39.43 47.71 7.76
N ILE A 133 -40.25 47.47 6.74
CA ILE A 133 -40.69 48.45 5.74
C ILE A 133 -41.98 49.15 6.20
#